data_AF-K5X549-F1
#
_entry.id   AF-K5X549-F1
#
_cell.length_a   1.000
_cell.length_b   1.000
_cell.length_c   1.000
_cell.angle_alpha   90.00
_cell.angle_beta   90.00
_cell.angle_gamma   90.00
#
_symmetry.space_group_name_H-M   'P 1'
#
loop_
_entity.id
_entity.type
_entity.pdbx_description
1 polymer ?
#
loop_
_entity_poly.entity_id
_entity_poly.type
_entity_poly.pdbx_seq_one_letter_code
_entity_poly.pdbx_strand_id
1 'polypeptide(L)'
;MKFPSEIKPVRATRAATTVLPLPETTQNFLIRKGNKSYKHQYSNIYFLRLRSLRQSVEEAALAKWKNLSGKPVMVPRVLDVINSQLCYIIGTVYLHMPLKPNVMIDIARDHSIPPPPPPTKFYSDNDSIMLEDESGRIRLVGEVLKGKNIVTGIIIGVLGAETAEGDFKVVDICFPELAPQAFGEIDLEDAMDTDGDEWIGFVSGLEVGKTTSIDAQLQMLTEYLTGEEGGEDDQLSAAKISRLIIAGNSLAPGALAERIETPSYAERKARKKELDPKTFTPNPIYDLSAYLLDIARVMPIHILPGPGDPTGTMMPQQPFPRGIFGDASTRFSTFHLESNPAYINIASTSQPSCKRHILVNSGQPLDDMFKYLPTPPVTRLSVLESTLRWRHMAPTAPDTLWCHPYFVADPFVIRETPHLYVVGGQPEFGTNLITDETQIGRRIKSRIVLVPNFAKSGMLVVVNAKTLEVRCVNFAVDGMMTAEDDVISEETQPLYSQEEPKLAVPDFTMGSDTMDSQQD
;
A
#
# COMPACT_ATOMS: atom_id res chain seq x y z
N MET A 1 -55.03 29.53 2.81
CA MET A 1 -53.85 28.65 2.69
C MET A 1 -53.20 28.55 4.05
N LYS A 2 -53.28 27.39 4.71
CA LYS A 2 -52.46 27.10 5.89
C LYS A 2 -51.08 26.73 5.38
N PHE A 3 -50.05 27.51 5.73
CA PHE A 3 -48.67 27.08 5.56
C PHE A 3 -48.49 25.78 6.36
N PRO A 4 -47.85 24.74 5.81
CA PRO A 4 -47.54 23.56 6.59
C PRO A 4 -46.67 23.97 7.78
N SER A 5 -46.93 23.34 8.92
CA SER A 5 -46.15 23.47 10.16
C SER A 5 -44.65 23.48 9.87
N GLU A 6 -43.94 24.47 10.43
CA GLU A 6 -42.49 24.56 10.43
C GLU A 6 -41.86 23.19 10.67
N ILE A 7 -41.26 22.60 9.64
CA ILE A 7 -40.36 21.45 9.79
C ILE A 7 -39.17 22.01 10.59
N LYS A 8 -39.08 21.66 11.87
CA LYS A 8 -37.91 22.02 12.67
C LYS A 8 -36.72 21.29 12.05
N PRO A 9 -35.67 21.99 11.58
CA PRO A 9 -34.52 21.32 11.00
C PRO A 9 -33.89 20.42 12.06
N VAL A 10 -33.63 19.17 11.70
CA VAL A 10 -32.89 18.22 12.55
C VAL A 10 -31.46 18.75 12.70
N ARG A 11 -31.14 19.28 13.88
CA ARG A 11 -29.78 19.73 14.18
C ARG A 11 -28.97 18.55 14.69
N ALA A 12 -28.42 17.76 13.77
CA ALA A 12 -27.54 16.64 14.11
C ALA A 12 -26.26 17.16 14.79
N THR A 13 -25.85 16.50 15.88
CA THR A 13 -24.56 16.77 16.53
C THR A 13 -23.58 15.69 16.10
N ARG A 14 -22.40 16.11 15.63
CA ARG A 14 -21.40 15.16 15.14
C ARG A 14 -20.84 14.30 16.27
N ALA A 15 -20.71 13.02 16.01
CA ALA A 15 -20.04 12.06 16.86
C ALA A 15 -18.56 12.42 17.04
N ALA A 16 -17.98 12.14 18.21
CA ALA A 16 -16.61 12.54 18.51
C ALA A 16 -15.76 11.35 18.92
N THR A 17 -14.50 11.35 18.46
CA THR A 17 -13.46 10.43 18.94
C THR A 17 -12.27 11.25 19.38
N THR A 18 -11.53 10.79 20.39
CA THR A 18 -10.33 11.45 20.89
C THR A 18 -9.08 10.68 20.46
N VAL A 19 -8.01 11.40 20.10
CA VAL A 19 -6.71 10.76 19.81
C VAL A 19 -6.03 10.46 21.13
N LEU A 20 -5.60 9.20 21.31
CA LEU A 20 -4.81 8.77 22.46
C LEU A 20 -3.32 8.80 22.12
N PRO A 21 -2.44 8.99 23.12
CA PRO A 21 -1.01 8.81 22.90
C PRO A 21 -0.70 7.38 22.46
N LEU A 22 0.34 7.24 21.64
CA LEU A 22 0.88 5.93 21.28
C LEU A 22 1.63 5.34 22.49
N PRO A 23 1.49 4.03 22.77
CA PRO A 23 2.35 3.31 23.70
C PRO A 23 3.84 3.53 23.38
N GLU A 24 4.68 3.50 24.42
CA GLU A 24 6.15 3.58 24.22
C GLU A 24 6.69 2.41 23.40
N THR A 25 5.97 1.29 23.36
CA THR A 25 6.25 0.08 22.58
C THR A 25 6.01 0.28 21.08
N THR A 26 5.14 1.20 20.68
CA THR A 26 4.83 1.49 19.28
C THR A 26 5.96 2.30 18.64
N GLN A 27 6.52 1.80 17.54
CA GLN A 27 7.60 2.50 16.83
C GLN A 27 7.11 3.80 16.18
N ASN A 28 7.95 4.83 16.23
CA ASN A 28 7.67 6.12 15.61
C ASN A 28 8.35 6.22 14.24
N PHE A 29 7.60 6.60 13.21
CA PHE A 29 8.08 6.77 11.84
C PHE A 29 8.72 8.15 11.58
N LEU A 30 8.72 9.04 12.56
CA LEU A 30 9.35 10.36 12.46
C LEU A 30 10.88 10.27 12.57
N ILE A 31 11.57 10.71 11.53
CA ILE A 31 13.03 10.78 11.49
C ILE A 31 13.46 12.15 12.03
N ARG A 32 13.81 12.20 13.31
CA ARG A 32 14.34 13.42 13.96
C ARG A 32 15.69 13.82 13.37
N LYS A 33 16.02 15.11 13.38
CA LYS A 33 17.27 15.67 12.79
C LYS A 33 18.54 14.94 13.25
N GLY A 34 18.62 14.54 14.53
CA GLY A 34 19.78 13.80 15.07
C GLY A 34 19.91 12.36 14.56
N ASN A 35 18.82 11.76 14.07
CA ASN A 35 18.77 10.37 13.58
C ASN A 35 18.75 10.28 12.06
N LYS A 36 18.71 11.42 11.35
CA LYS A 36 18.70 11.50 9.88
C LYS A 36 20.12 11.34 9.35
N SER A 37 20.59 10.09 9.25
CA SER A 37 21.92 9.75 8.77
C SER A 37 21.83 8.76 7.60
N TYR A 38 22.41 9.13 6.47
CA TYR A 38 22.50 8.26 5.27
C TYR A 38 23.87 7.58 5.14
N LYS A 39 24.69 7.61 6.20
CA LYS A 39 26.04 7.02 6.18
C LYS A 39 26.05 5.52 6.47
N HIS A 40 24.94 4.97 6.94
CA HIS A 40 24.85 3.56 7.33
C HIS A 40 24.51 2.67 6.14
N GLN A 41 25.09 1.47 6.12
CA GLN A 41 24.74 0.44 5.14
C GLN A 41 23.41 -0.24 5.51
N TYR A 42 22.71 -0.72 4.48
CA TYR A 42 21.41 -1.39 4.61
C TYR A 42 21.46 -2.78 5.24
N SER A 43 22.63 -3.44 5.31
CA SER A 43 22.76 -4.77 5.94
C SER A 43 22.26 -4.79 7.39
N ASN A 44 22.45 -3.69 8.12
CA ASN A 44 22.01 -3.55 9.51
C ASN A 44 20.50 -3.78 9.69
N ILE A 45 19.67 -3.37 8.74
CA ILE A 45 18.20 -3.51 8.89
C ILE A 45 17.77 -4.98 8.92
N TYR A 46 18.41 -5.83 8.13
CA TYR A 46 18.12 -7.27 8.09
C TYR A 46 18.54 -7.95 9.39
N PHE A 47 19.70 -7.60 9.95
CA PHE A 47 20.13 -8.10 11.26
C PHE A 47 19.17 -7.67 12.38
N LEU A 48 18.73 -6.41 12.37
CA LEU A 48 17.76 -5.88 13.35
C LEU A 48 16.41 -6.60 13.25
N ARG A 49 15.95 -6.85 12.02
CA ARG A 49 14.70 -7.54 11.73
C ARG A 49 14.73 -8.99 12.18
N LEU A 50 15.77 -9.74 11.80
CA LEU A 50 15.98 -11.12 12.23
C LEU A 50 16.02 -11.20 13.75
N ARG A 51 16.84 -10.37 14.41
CA ARG A 51 16.92 -10.31 15.88
C ARG A 51 15.57 -10.00 16.54
N SER A 52 14.77 -9.09 15.97
CA SER A 52 13.50 -8.68 16.57
C SER A 52 12.39 -9.72 16.42
N LEU A 53 12.40 -10.54 15.37
CA LEU A 53 11.34 -11.51 15.08
C LEU A 53 11.73 -12.95 15.41
N ARG A 54 13.02 -13.25 15.59
CA ARG A 54 13.53 -14.59 15.85
C ARG A 54 12.80 -15.30 16.98
N GLN A 55 12.66 -14.66 18.14
CA GLN A 55 11.99 -15.26 19.29
C GLN A 55 10.54 -15.68 18.96
N SER A 56 9.78 -14.82 18.27
CA SER A 56 8.39 -15.13 17.91
C SER A 56 8.29 -16.29 16.91
N VAL A 57 9.24 -16.39 15.98
CA VAL A 57 9.33 -17.53 15.06
C VAL A 57 9.74 -18.81 15.79
N GLU A 58 10.69 -18.73 16.74
CA GLU A 58 11.12 -19.89 17.56
C GLU A 58 9.95 -20.43 18.39
N GLU A 59 9.18 -19.56 19.04
CA GLU A 59 8.01 -19.93 19.84
C GLU A 59 6.91 -20.58 18.97
N ALA A 60 6.63 -20.00 17.80
CA ALA A 60 5.66 -20.55 16.86
C ALA A 60 6.11 -21.90 16.27
N ALA A 61 7.39 -22.01 15.90
CA ALA A 61 7.99 -23.23 15.39
C ALA A 61 7.98 -24.35 16.43
N LEU A 62 8.34 -24.04 17.68
CA LEU A 62 8.28 -24.99 18.79
C LEU A 62 6.84 -25.47 19.01
N ALA A 63 5.87 -24.56 19.05
CA ALA A 63 4.47 -24.92 19.21
C ALA A 63 3.97 -25.84 18.08
N LYS A 64 4.39 -25.56 16.84
CA LYS A 64 3.98 -26.30 15.64
C LYS A 64 4.68 -27.66 15.49
N TRP A 65 5.97 -27.74 15.82
CA TRP A 65 6.81 -28.89 15.47
C TRP A 65 7.26 -29.76 16.65
N LYS A 66 7.00 -29.37 17.91
CA LYS A 66 7.41 -30.13 19.11
C LYS A 66 6.98 -31.60 19.13
N ASN A 67 5.83 -31.91 18.54
CA ASN A 67 5.22 -33.24 18.59
C ASN A 67 5.46 -34.06 17.31
N LEU A 68 6.25 -33.55 16.37
CA LEU A 68 6.51 -34.26 15.11
C LEU A 68 7.43 -35.47 15.33
N SER A 69 7.10 -36.56 14.65
CA SER A 69 7.95 -37.74 14.54
C SER A 69 9.29 -37.35 13.90
N GLY A 70 10.39 -37.63 14.59
CA GLY A 70 11.74 -37.24 14.16
C GLY A 70 12.44 -36.24 15.10
N LYS A 71 11.71 -35.64 16.06
CA LYS A 71 12.26 -34.70 17.07
C LYS A 71 13.18 -33.66 16.42
N PRO A 72 12.66 -32.85 15.48
CA PRO A 72 13.48 -31.92 14.73
C PRO A 72 14.18 -30.95 15.68
N VAL A 73 15.50 -30.83 15.53
CA VAL A 73 16.32 -29.95 16.38
C VAL A 73 16.44 -28.59 15.71
N MET A 74 16.37 -27.54 16.50
CA MET A 74 16.69 -26.20 16.01
C MET A 74 18.19 -26.09 15.74
N VAL A 75 18.56 -25.70 14.53
CA VAL A 75 19.94 -25.35 14.21
C VAL A 75 20.10 -23.84 14.31
N PRO A 76 21.04 -23.31 15.12
CA PRO A 76 21.16 -21.87 15.35
C PRO A 76 21.53 -21.08 14.09
N ARG A 77 22.45 -21.62 13.29
CA ARG A 77 22.98 -21.00 12.06
C ARG A 77 22.59 -21.82 10.84
N VAL A 78 22.20 -21.15 9.77
CA VAL A 78 21.69 -21.75 8.53
C VAL A 78 22.73 -22.66 7.86
N LEU A 79 24.02 -22.35 7.94
CA LEU A 79 25.08 -23.19 7.37
C LEU A 79 25.56 -24.34 8.28
N ASP A 80 25.07 -24.43 9.52
CA ASP A 80 25.43 -25.52 10.46
C ASP A 80 24.50 -26.74 10.31
N VAL A 81 23.68 -26.78 9.27
CA VAL A 81 22.79 -27.91 9.00
C VAL A 81 23.62 -29.17 8.71
N ILE A 82 23.14 -30.30 9.20
CA ILE A 82 23.78 -31.60 9.00
C ILE A 82 23.00 -32.35 7.92
N ASN A 83 23.74 -32.82 6.91
CA ASN A 83 23.20 -33.63 5.83
C ASN A 83 22.25 -34.74 6.30
N SER A 84 21.07 -34.80 5.68
CA SER A 84 20.03 -35.81 5.95
C SER A 84 19.48 -35.85 7.38
N GLN A 85 19.77 -34.84 8.22
CA GLN A 85 19.13 -34.70 9.53
C GLN A 85 17.93 -33.77 9.43
N LEU A 86 16.78 -34.24 9.92
CA LEU A 86 15.58 -33.39 10.03
C LEU A 86 15.81 -32.31 11.09
N CYS A 87 15.81 -31.06 10.66
CA CYS A 87 16.01 -29.91 11.52
C CYS A 87 15.13 -28.74 11.10
N TYR A 88 15.11 -27.69 11.91
CA TYR A 88 14.56 -26.42 11.47
C TYR A 88 15.52 -25.27 11.72
N ILE A 89 15.48 -24.31 10.79
CA ILE A 89 16.32 -23.12 10.74
C ILE A 89 15.45 -21.87 10.64
N ILE A 90 15.96 -20.75 11.13
CA ILE A 90 15.27 -19.46 11.09
C ILE A 90 16.19 -18.46 10.41
N GLY A 91 15.65 -17.74 9.43
CA GLY A 91 16.41 -16.74 8.71
C GLY A 91 15.52 -15.76 7.96
N THR A 92 16.19 -14.88 7.25
CA THR A 92 15.58 -13.88 6.36
C THR A 92 15.44 -14.48 4.97
N VAL A 93 14.25 -14.42 4.38
CA VAL A 93 14.07 -14.84 3.00
C VAL A 93 14.75 -13.84 2.07
N TYR A 94 15.52 -14.35 1.12
CA TYR A 94 16.03 -13.60 0.00
C TYR A 94 15.51 -14.22 -1.30
N LEU A 95 14.82 -13.40 -2.11
CA LEU A 95 14.34 -13.83 -3.42
C LEU A 95 15.27 -13.30 -4.51
N HIS A 96 15.94 -14.23 -5.19
CA HIS A 96 16.69 -13.92 -6.40
C HIS A 96 15.79 -14.15 -7.62
N MET A 97 15.46 -13.04 -8.27
CA MET A 97 14.48 -12.94 -9.35
C MET A 97 15.15 -12.29 -10.56
N PRO A 98 15.24 -12.96 -11.72
CA PRO A 98 15.92 -12.43 -12.90
C PRO A 98 15.31 -11.14 -13.46
N LEU A 99 13.99 -10.94 -13.29
CA LEU A 99 13.28 -9.76 -13.78
C LEU A 99 13.33 -8.56 -12.83
N LYS A 100 13.93 -8.72 -11.64
CA LYS A 100 14.09 -7.62 -10.68
C LYS A 100 15.04 -6.56 -11.27
N PRO A 101 14.69 -5.26 -11.23
CA PRO A 101 15.53 -4.19 -11.73
C PRO A 101 16.92 -4.22 -11.10
N ASN A 102 17.94 -4.00 -11.92
CA ASN A 102 19.33 -4.01 -11.49
C ASN A 102 20.02 -2.73 -11.93
N VAL A 103 20.34 -1.89 -10.95
CA VAL A 103 20.98 -0.58 -11.15
C VAL A 103 22.30 -0.70 -11.89
N MET A 104 23.07 -1.78 -11.70
CA MET A 104 24.33 -1.98 -12.41
C MET A 104 24.13 -2.24 -13.89
N ILE A 105 23.06 -2.95 -14.27
CA ILE A 105 22.69 -3.14 -15.68
C ILE A 105 22.23 -1.80 -16.27
N ASP A 106 21.43 -1.03 -15.53
CA ASP A 106 20.94 0.27 -15.99
C ASP A 106 22.09 1.28 -16.21
N ILE A 107 23.11 1.30 -15.33
CA ILE A 107 24.31 2.14 -15.48
C ILE A 107 25.18 1.67 -16.66
N ALA A 108 25.23 0.36 -16.93
CA ALA A 108 26.01 -0.20 -18.03
C ALA A 108 25.35 -0.04 -19.41
N ARG A 109 24.07 0.35 -19.48
CA ARG A 109 23.36 0.57 -20.74
C ARG A 109 23.84 1.83 -21.43
N ASP A 110 23.83 1.79 -22.76
CA ASP A 110 24.03 2.97 -23.59
C ASP A 110 22.83 3.92 -23.46
N HIS A 111 23.09 5.14 -22.98
CA HIS A 111 22.08 6.20 -22.82
C HIS A 111 21.51 6.71 -24.16
N SER A 112 22.08 6.30 -25.31
CA SER A 112 21.53 6.61 -26.63
C SER A 112 20.23 5.85 -26.94
N ILE A 113 19.96 4.75 -26.22
CA ILE A 113 18.76 3.93 -26.40
C ILE A 113 17.78 4.21 -25.26
N PRO A 114 16.50 4.49 -25.55
CA PRO A 114 15.48 4.62 -24.52
C PRO A 114 15.41 3.34 -23.67
N PRO A 115 15.41 3.43 -22.33
CA PRO A 115 15.29 2.25 -21.50
C PRO A 115 13.94 1.56 -21.75
N PRO A 116 13.89 0.21 -21.74
CA PRO A 116 12.62 -0.50 -21.80
C PRO A 116 11.73 -0.08 -20.60
N PRO A 117 10.40 -0.14 -20.75
CA PRO A 117 9.51 0.15 -19.64
C PRO A 117 9.79 -0.82 -18.48
N PRO A 118 9.79 -0.34 -17.24
CA PRO A 118 10.04 -1.19 -16.09
C PRO A 118 8.97 -2.30 -16.01
N PRO A 119 9.35 -3.54 -15.69
CA PRO A 119 8.40 -4.64 -15.63
C PRO A 119 7.39 -4.40 -14.50
N THR A 120 6.13 -4.71 -14.77
CA THR A 120 5.03 -4.57 -13.80
C THR A 120 5.10 -5.60 -12.67
N LYS A 121 5.76 -6.73 -12.92
CA LYS A 121 6.02 -7.83 -11.99
C LYS A 121 7.47 -8.27 -12.08
N PHE A 122 8.04 -8.69 -10.96
CA PHE A 122 9.37 -9.30 -10.86
C PHE A 122 9.31 -10.83 -10.85
N TYR A 123 8.13 -11.40 -10.60
CA TYR A 123 7.91 -12.84 -10.56
C TYR A 123 8.23 -13.52 -11.90
N SER A 124 8.94 -14.65 -11.82
CA SER A 124 9.21 -15.54 -12.94
C SER A 124 9.32 -17.01 -12.50
N ASP A 125 9.15 -17.96 -13.43
CA ASP A 125 9.33 -19.39 -13.11
C ASP A 125 10.79 -19.78 -12.80
N ASN A 126 11.75 -18.88 -13.07
CA ASN A 126 13.17 -19.04 -12.79
C ASN A 126 13.60 -18.44 -11.45
N ASP A 127 12.64 -18.02 -10.62
CA ASP A 127 12.92 -17.43 -9.32
C ASP A 127 13.47 -18.47 -8.36
N SER A 128 14.45 -18.03 -7.56
CA SER A 128 15.06 -18.88 -6.53
C SER A 128 14.87 -18.27 -5.14
N ILE A 129 14.39 -19.10 -4.22
CA ILE A 129 14.17 -18.75 -2.82
C ILE A 129 15.39 -19.17 -2.02
N MET A 130 15.98 -18.24 -1.29
CA MET A 130 17.10 -18.49 -0.37
C MET A 130 16.71 -18.07 1.05
N LEU A 131 17.32 -18.71 2.04
CA LEU A 131 17.25 -18.31 3.44
C LEU A 131 18.62 -17.83 3.89
N GLU A 132 18.67 -16.65 4.49
CA GLU A 132 19.88 -15.93 4.90
C GLU A 132 19.91 -15.68 6.40
N ASP A 133 21.07 -15.86 7.01
CA ASP A 133 21.36 -15.46 8.39
C ASP A 133 22.78 -14.85 8.50
N GLU A 134 23.30 -14.72 9.71
CA GLU A 134 24.68 -14.24 9.93
C GLU A 134 25.79 -15.16 9.41
N SER A 135 25.50 -16.43 9.14
CA SER A 135 26.47 -17.42 8.66
C SER A 135 26.58 -17.45 7.13
N GLY A 136 25.46 -17.28 6.43
CA GLY A 136 25.42 -17.28 4.98
C GLY A 136 24.02 -17.54 4.43
N ARG A 137 23.96 -18.21 3.27
CA ARG A 137 22.71 -18.45 2.53
C ARG A 137 22.59 -19.91 2.14
N ILE A 138 21.38 -20.46 2.26
CA ILE A 138 21.03 -21.77 1.72
C ILE A 138 19.84 -21.63 0.77
N ARG A 139 19.84 -22.39 -0.33
CA ARG A 139 18.72 -22.41 -1.28
C ARG A 139 17.61 -23.31 -0.75
N LEU A 140 16.38 -22.82 -0.78
CA LEU A 140 15.19 -23.57 -0.38
C LEU A 140 14.54 -24.22 -1.60
N VAL A 141 14.27 -25.51 -1.52
CA VAL A 141 13.57 -26.28 -2.56
C VAL A 141 12.42 -27.09 -1.97
N GLY A 142 11.36 -27.31 -2.75
CA GLY A 142 10.21 -28.12 -2.33
C GLY A 142 8.87 -27.54 -2.78
N GLU A 143 7.88 -28.41 -2.94
CA GLU A 143 6.55 -28.00 -3.41
C GLU A 143 5.79 -27.14 -2.40
N VAL A 144 6.11 -27.27 -1.11
CA VAL A 144 5.51 -26.49 0.00
C VAL A 144 5.74 -24.98 -0.16
N LEU A 145 6.78 -24.59 -0.90
CA LEU A 145 7.07 -23.19 -1.22
C LEU A 145 6.09 -22.62 -2.25
N LYS A 146 5.53 -23.47 -3.12
CA LYS A 146 4.56 -23.05 -4.15
C LYS A 146 3.23 -22.70 -3.48
N GLY A 147 2.62 -21.60 -3.93
CA GLY A 147 1.34 -21.14 -3.39
C GLY A 147 1.41 -20.47 -2.01
N LYS A 148 2.61 -20.33 -1.42
CA LYS A 148 2.82 -19.47 -0.25
C LYS A 148 3.18 -18.07 -0.74
N ASN A 149 2.54 -17.06 -0.13
CA ASN A 149 2.94 -15.67 -0.32
C ASN A 149 4.30 -15.49 0.37
N ILE A 150 5.38 -15.64 -0.39
CA ILE A 150 6.75 -15.46 0.11
C ILE A 150 7.35 -14.28 -0.66
N VAL A 151 7.84 -13.30 0.07
CA VAL A 151 8.53 -12.12 -0.49
C VAL A 151 9.89 -11.96 0.17
N THR A 152 10.79 -11.22 -0.46
CA THR A 152 12.11 -10.94 0.13
C THR A 152 11.97 -10.17 1.45
N GLY A 153 12.88 -10.43 2.39
CA GLY A 153 12.98 -9.73 3.66
C GLY A 153 12.05 -10.19 4.78
N ILE A 154 11.16 -11.17 4.56
CA ILE A 154 10.38 -11.77 5.66
C ILE A 154 11.24 -12.71 6.50
N ILE A 155 10.92 -12.85 7.78
CA ILE A 155 11.58 -13.79 8.69
C ILE A 155 10.70 -15.03 8.84
N ILE A 156 11.24 -16.20 8.52
CA ILE A 156 10.51 -17.47 8.58
C ILE A 156 11.34 -18.56 9.27
N GLY A 157 10.64 -19.50 9.88
CA GLY A 157 11.17 -20.79 10.27
C GLY A 157 10.91 -21.80 9.17
N VAL A 158 11.90 -22.62 8.84
CA VAL A 158 11.80 -23.64 7.79
C VAL A 158 12.20 -24.98 8.37
N LEU A 159 11.29 -25.96 8.30
CA LEU A 159 11.53 -27.35 8.68
C LEU A 159 11.92 -28.15 7.44
N GLY A 160 12.98 -28.93 7.53
CA GLY A 160 13.44 -29.74 6.42
C GLY A 160 14.76 -30.46 6.70
N ALA A 161 15.44 -30.84 5.63
CA ALA A 161 16.76 -31.46 5.69
C ALA A 161 17.58 -31.01 4.48
N GLU A 162 18.90 -30.92 4.68
CA GLU A 162 19.84 -30.67 3.60
C GLU A 162 19.97 -31.89 2.69
N THR A 163 19.97 -31.62 1.39
CA THR A 163 20.16 -32.60 0.30
C THR A 163 21.64 -32.74 -0.02
N ALA A 164 22.02 -33.82 -0.74
CA ALA A 164 23.42 -34.03 -1.15
C ALA A 164 23.97 -32.92 -2.08
N GLU A 165 23.11 -32.10 -2.67
CA GLU A 165 23.47 -30.99 -3.56
C GLU A 165 23.73 -29.67 -2.79
N GLY A 166 23.50 -29.65 -1.46
CA GLY A 166 23.61 -28.44 -0.62
C GLY A 166 22.33 -27.60 -0.57
N ASP A 167 21.26 -28.02 -1.25
CA ASP A 167 19.94 -27.40 -1.17
C ASP A 167 19.19 -27.89 0.07
N PHE A 168 18.36 -27.03 0.66
CA PHE A 168 17.50 -27.37 1.80
C PHE A 168 16.11 -27.77 1.32
N LYS A 169 15.75 -29.05 1.47
CA LYS A 169 14.43 -29.57 1.10
C LYS A 169 13.42 -29.23 2.18
N VAL A 170 12.53 -28.30 1.87
CA VAL A 170 11.48 -27.79 2.78
C VAL A 170 10.32 -28.77 2.87
N VAL A 171 9.99 -29.12 4.11
CA VAL A 171 8.83 -29.93 4.48
C VAL A 171 7.70 -29.04 4.98
N ASP A 172 8.01 -28.02 5.77
CA ASP A 172 7.02 -27.09 6.33
C ASP A 172 7.63 -25.72 6.64
N ILE A 173 6.78 -24.69 6.73
CA ILE A 173 7.17 -23.30 7.00
C ILE A 173 6.40 -22.79 8.22
N CYS A 174 7.04 -21.96 9.01
CA CYS A 174 6.46 -21.30 10.17
C CYS A 174 6.68 -19.79 10.09
N PHE A 175 5.61 -19.03 10.31
CA PHE A 175 5.63 -17.57 10.42
C PHE A 175 5.59 -17.16 11.90
N PRO A 176 5.95 -15.92 12.27
CA PRO A 176 5.85 -15.45 13.65
C PRO A 176 4.41 -15.30 14.18
N GLU A 177 3.39 -15.47 13.31
CA GLU A 177 1.97 -15.30 13.60
C GLU A 177 1.59 -13.88 14.07
N LEU A 178 0.33 -13.63 14.42
CA LEU A 178 -0.11 -12.29 14.86
C LEU A 178 0.56 -11.89 16.17
N ALA A 179 0.90 -10.61 16.28
CA ALA A 179 1.37 -10.03 17.54
C ALA A 179 0.20 -9.76 18.50
N PRO A 180 0.44 -9.62 19.82
CA PRO A 180 -0.60 -9.17 20.76
C PRO A 180 -1.23 -7.84 20.34
N GLN A 181 -2.50 -7.60 20.69
CA GLN A 181 -3.13 -6.28 20.49
C GLN A 181 -2.83 -5.34 21.65
N ALA A 182 -2.61 -4.06 21.34
CA ALA A 182 -2.29 -3.01 22.33
C ALA A 182 -3.44 -2.73 23.31
N PHE A 183 -4.68 -2.92 22.85
CA PHE A 183 -5.89 -2.82 23.65
C PHE A 183 -6.59 -4.18 23.63
N GLY A 184 -7.21 -4.56 24.75
CA GLY A 184 -7.99 -5.80 24.82
C GLY A 184 -9.26 -5.72 23.97
N GLU A 185 -9.91 -6.86 23.74
CA GLU A 185 -11.23 -6.86 23.13
C GLU A 185 -12.22 -6.05 23.97
N ILE A 186 -13.19 -5.46 23.28
CA ILE A 186 -14.34 -4.87 23.95
C ILE A 186 -15.28 -6.02 24.26
N ASP A 187 -15.52 -6.28 25.54
CA ASP A 187 -16.65 -7.12 25.96
C ASP A 187 -17.94 -6.40 25.57
N LEU A 188 -18.50 -6.80 24.43
CA LEU A 188 -19.74 -6.22 23.89
C LEU A 188 -20.94 -6.46 24.83
N GLU A 189 -20.83 -7.42 25.75
CA GLU A 189 -21.81 -7.71 26.79
C GLU A 189 -21.78 -6.67 27.95
N ASP A 190 -20.59 -6.13 28.26
CA ASP A 190 -20.41 -5.08 29.28
C ASP A 190 -20.54 -3.66 28.72
N ALA A 191 -20.54 -3.52 27.39
CA ALA A 191 -20.83 -2.26 26.73
C ALA A 191 -22.33 -1.96 26.89
N MET A 192 -22.70 -1.23 27.95
CA MET A 192 -24.03 -0.64 28.13
C MET A 192 -24.56 -0.15 26.77
N ASP A 193 -25.81 -0.49 26.44
CA ASP A 193 -26.56 0.02 25.28
C ASP A 193 -26.57 1.55 25.34
N THR A 194 -25.48 2.12 24.87
CA THR A 194 -25.27 3.54 24.69
C THR A 194 -25.36 3.74 23.18
N ASP A 195 -26.18 4.70 22.77
CA ASP A 195 -26.49 5.04 21.37
C ASP A 195 -25.28 5.54 20.55
N GLY A 196 -24.06 5.36 21.08
CA GLY A 196 -22.80 5.76 20.50
C GLY A 196 -22.38 4.86 19.35
N ASP A 197 -22.74 5.28 18.14
CA ASP A 197 -22.39 4.60 16.88
C ASP A 197 -21.39 5.47 16.10
N GLU A 198 -20.13 5.53 16.53
CA GLU A 198 -19.11 6.35 15.87
C GLU A 198 -18.43 5.63 14.71
N TRP A 199 -18.31 6.33 13.58
CA TRP A 199 -17.66 5.86 12.37
C TRP A 199 -16.39 6.66 12.09
N ILE A 200 -15.45 6.04 11.38
CA ILE A 200 -14.18 6.62 10.96
C ILE A 200 -14.16 6.60 9.44
N GLY A 201 -14.05 7.76 8.80
CA GLY A 201 -13.97 7.87 7.35
C GLY A 201 -12.54 7.70 6.84
N PHE A 202 -12.39 6.99 5.74
CA PHE A 202 -11.15 6.75 5.03
C PHE A 202 -11.32 7.07 3.55
N VAL A 203 -10.41 7.87 3.03
CA VAL A 203 -10.31 8.19 1.60
C VAL A 203 -8.84 8.15 1.19
N SER A 204 -8.55 7.88 -0.07
CA SER A 204 -7.20 7.86 -0.62
C SER A 204 -7.24 8.22 -2.09
N GLY A 205 -6.15 8.76 -2.64
CA GLY A 205 -6.11 9.07 -4.07
C GLY A 205 -7.10 10.16 -4.47
N LEU A 206 -7.08 11.30 -3.78
CA LEU A 206 -7.87 12.47 -4.22
C LEU A 206 -7.34 13.00 -5.56
N GLU A 207 -6.04 12.84 -5.84
CA GLU A 207 -5.37 13.25 -7.09
C GLU A 207 -5.77 14.65 -7.59
N VAL A 208 -5.88 15.62 -6.68
CA VAL A 208 -6.25 17.00 -7.04
C VAL A 208 -5.21 17.57 -8.00
N GLY A 209 -5.69 18.16 -9.10
CA GLY A 209 -4.86 18.76 -10.16
C GLY A 209 -4.70 17.93 -11.44
N LYS A 210 -5.32 16.75 -11.55
CA LYS A 210 -5.24 15.90 -12.76
C LYS A 210 -6.32 16.19 -13.82
N THR A 211 -7.58 16.32 -13.40
CA THR A 211 -8.74 16.60 -14.27
C THR A 211 -9.80 17.41 -13.53
N THR A 212 -10.64 18.13 -14.25
CA THR A 212 -11.78 18.90 -13.69
C THR A 212 -12.95 18.02 -13.25
N SER A 213 -13.03 16.77 -13.70
CA SER A 213 -14.11 15.84 -13.32
C SER A 213 -14.07 15.47 -11.84
N ILE A 214 -12.86 15.35 -11.27
CA ILE A 214 -12.65 15.00 -9.87
C ILE A 214 -13.20 16.08 -8.92
N ASP A 215 -13.20 17.34 -9.34
CA ASP A 215 -13.62 18.47 -8.51
C ASP A 215 -15.09 18.34 -8.08
N ALA A 216 -15.96 17.83 -8.96
CA ALA A 216 -17.38 17.62 -8.63
C ALA A 216 -17.57 16.52 -7.57
N GLN A 217 -16.88 15.37 -7.72
CA GLN A 217 -16.94 14.30 -6.73
C GLN A 217 -16.35 14.73 -5.38
N LEU A 218 -15.29 15.54 -5.40
CA LEU A 218 -14.67 16.07 -4.20
C LEU A 218 -15.55 17.11 -3.50
N GLN A 219 -16.27 17.93 -4.27
CA GLN A 219 -17.28 18.83 -3.75
C GLN A 219 -18.42 18.07 -3.09
N MET A 220 -18.97 17.02 -3.72
CA MET A 220 -19.99 16.16 -3.12
C MET A 220 -19.47 15.50 -1.82
N LEU A 221 -18.26 14.92 -1.84
CA LEU A 221 -17.64 14.39 -0.62
C LEU A 221 -17.57 15.44 0.50
N THR A 222 -17.21 16.68 0.15
CA THR A 222 -17.13 17.79 1.09
C THR A 222 -18.50 18.13 1.65
N GLU A 223 -19.52 18.30 0.80
CA GLU A 223 -20.90 18.63 1.19
C GLU A 223 -21.56 17.51 2.01
N TYR A 224 -21.33 16.25 1.65
CA TYR A 224 -21.77 15.10 2.45
C TYR A 224 -21.11 15.12 3.83
N LEU A 225 -19.80 15.32 3.90
CA LEU A 225 -19.08 15.35 5.19
C LEU A 225 -19.43 16.59 6.02
N THR A 226 -19.79 17.73 5.43
CA THR A 226 -20.28 18.92 6.16
C THR A 226 -21.75 18.79 6.57
N GLY A 227 -22.50 17.87 5.95
CA GLY A 227 -23.94 17.67 6.18
C GLY A 227 -24.81 18.63 5.36
N GLU A 228 -24.27 19.17 4.27
CA GLU A 228 -24.93 20.06 3.32
C GLU A 228 -25.58 19.30 2.17
N GLU A 229 -25.13 18.07 1.88
CA GLU A 229 -25.69 17.19 0.86
C GLU A 229 -26.69 16.16 1.44
N GLY A 230 -27.69 15.79 0.64
CA GLY A 230 -28.61 14.70 0.95
C GLY A 230 -29.83 15.07 1.81
N GLY A 231 -30.56 14.03 2.25
CA GLY A 231 -31.72 14.15 3.13
C GLY A 231 -31.38 14.09 4.62
N GLU A 232 -32.40 14.10 5.48
CA GLU A 232 -32.21 14.01 6.94
C GLU A 232 -31.43 12.74 7.36
N ASP A 233 -31.69 11.60 6.70
CA ASP A 233 -31.01 10.33 6.97
C ASP A 233 -29.52 10.37 6.59
N ASP A 234 -29.17 11.05 5.50
CA ASP A 234 -27.78 11.24 5.05
C ASP A 234 -27.04 12.16 6.02
N GLN A 235 -27.69 13.25 6.44
CA GLN A 235 -27.13 14.17 7.44
C GLN A 235 -26.88 13.48 8.79
N LEU A 236 -27.81 12.63 9.24
CA LEU A 236 -27.64 11.82 10.44
C LEU A 236 -26.50 10.80 10.29
N SER A 237 -26.38 10.17 9.12
CA SER A 237 -25.31 9.21 8.82
C SER A 237 -23.95 9.88 8.76
N ALA A 238 -23.85 11.03 8.08
CA ALA A 238 -22.65 11.84 8.02
C ALA A 238 -22.25 12.37 9.39
N ALA A 239 -23.20 12.77 10.24
CA ALA A 239 -22.94 13.22 11.60
C ALA A 239 -22.34 12.11 12.48
N LYS A 240 -22.57 10.83 12.19
CA LYS A 240 -21.93 9.71 12.91
C LYS A 240 -20.45 9.54 12.55
N ILE A 241 -19.98 10.12 11.44
CA ILE A 241 -18.57 10.08 11.05
C ILE A 241 -17.80 11.06 11.94
N SER A 242 -16.94 10.50 12.78
CA SER A 242 -16.24 11.24 13.84
C SER A 242 -14.94 11.88 13.41
N ARG A 243 -14.30 11.35 12.37
CA ARG A 243 -13.03 11.85 11.81
C ARG A 243 -12.82 11.33 10.38
N LEU A 244 -11.99 12.04 9.63
CA LEU A 244 -11.53 11.64 8.30
C LEU A 244 -10.03 11.31 8.31
N ILE A 245 -9.63 10.21 7.67
CA ILE A 245 -8.25 9.82 7.45
C ILE A 245 -8.00 9.73 5.94
N ILE A 246 -7.10 10.56 5.44
CA ILE A 246 -6.70 10.64 4.03
C ILE A 246 -5.38 9.87 3.87
N ALA A 247 -5.45 8.68 3.26
CA ALA A 247 -4.33 7.76 3.12
C ALA A 247 -3.55 7.98 1.82
N GLY A 248 -2.93 9.17 1.68
CA GLY A 248 -1.99 9.49 0.59
C GLY A 248 -2.61 9.72 -0.79
N ASN A 249 -1.75 10.20 -1.70
CA ASN A 249 -2.09 10.62 -3.06
C ASN A 249 -3.16 11.71 -3.06
N SER A 250 -2.95 12.73 -2.24
CA SER A 250 -3.87 13.87 -2.16
C SER A 250 -3.75 14.78 -3.38
N LEU A 251 -2.54 14.91 -3.91
CA LEU A 251 -2.23 15.67 -5.13
C LEU A 251 -1.89 14.70 -6.28
N ALA A 252 -2.20 15.13 -7.50
CA ALA A 252 -1.86 14.36 -8.69
C ALA A 252 -0.33 14.29 -8.89
N PRO A 253 0.22 13.15 -9.35
CA PRO A 253 1.63 13.06 -9.71
C PRO A 253 2.00 14.12 -10.75
N GLY A 254 3.09 14.85 -10.53
CA GLY A 254 3.54 15.88 -11.46
C GLY A 254 2.75 17.20 -11.43
N ALA A 255 1.69 17.32 -10.61
CA ALA A 255 0.89 18.54 -10.46
C ALA A 255 1.72 19.80 -10.13
N LEU A 256 2.88 19.61 -9.51
CA LEU A 256 3.82 20.67 -9.15
C LEU A 256 5.06 20.70 -10.06
N ALA A 257 5.33 19.64 -10.81
CA ALA A 257 6.52 19.50 -11.66
C ALA A 257 6.43 20.40 -12.90
N GLU A 258 5.25 20.52 -13.51
CA GLU A 258 4.99 21.42 -14.66
C GLU A 258 5.24 22.91 -14.34
N ARG A 259 5.43 23.26 -13.07
CA ARG A 259 5.63 24.64 -12.60
C ARG A 259 7.05 24.96 -12.13
N ILE A 260 7.90 23.94 -11.93
CA ILE A 260 9.27 24.10 -11.43
C ILE A 260 10.28 24.22 -12.58
N GLU A 261 9.91 23.89 -13.83
CA GLU A 261 10.72 24.23 -14.98
C GLU A 261 10.99 25.73 -14.99
N THR A 262 12.22 26.12 -14.67
CA THR A 262 12.71 27.48 -14.88
C THR A 262 12.69 27.70 -16.39
N PRO A 263 11.76 28.50 -16.94
CA PRO A 263 11.71 28.68 -18.39
C PRO A 263 13.04 29.30 -18.83
N SER A 264 13.57 28.83 -19.96
CA SER A 264 14.77 29.39 -20.55
C SER A 264 14.55 30.89 -20.83
N TYR A 265 15.63 31.66 -20.95
CA TYR A 265 15.53 33.10 -21.23
C TYR A 265 14.74 33.40 -22.52
N ALA A 266 14.71 32.47 -23.48
CA ALA A 266 13.93 32.58 -24.72
C ALA A 266 12.42 32.41 -24.47
N GLU A 267 12.02 31.49 -23.59
CA GLU A 267 10.62 31.20 -23.26
C GLU A 267 9.98 32.30 -22.41
N ARG A 268 10.76 32.98 -21.56
CA ARG A 268 10.29 34.17 -20.82
C ARG A 268 9.89 35.33 -21.74
N LYS A 269 10.53 35.45 -22.91
CA LYS A 269 10.23 36.52 -23.88
C LYS A 269 9.01 36.17 -24.75
N ALA A 270 8.76 34.89 -25.00
CA ALA A 270 7.56 34.39 -25.67
C ALA A 270 6.32 34.43 -24.75
N ARG A 271 6.42 33.94 -23.50
CA ARG A 271 5.31 33.96 -22.52
C ARG A 271 4.85 35.37 -22.12
N LYS A 272 5.68 36.41 -22.31
CA LYS A 272 5.29 37.80 -22.05
C LYS A 272 4.34 38.38 -23.13
N LYS A 273 4.15 37.66 -24.26
CA LYS A 273 3.31 38.10 -25.38
C LYS A 273 2.01 37.31 -25.53
N GLU A 274 1.86 36.19 -24.82
CA GLU A 274 0.68 35.30 -24.84
C GLU A 274 0.28 34.88 -23.42
N LEU A 275 0.01 35.86 -22.54
CA LEU A 275 -0.71 35.56 -21.30
C LEU A 275 -2.16 35.98 -21.48
N ASP A 276 -2.93 35.11 -22.12
CA ASP A 276 -4.38 35.22 -22.18
C ASP A 276 -4.93 34.98 -20.75
N PRO A 277 -5.70 35.91 -20.15
CA PRO A 277 -6.19 35.79 -18.77
C PRO A 277 -7.14 34.60 -18.53
N LYS A 278 -7.43 33.79 -19.55
CA LYS A 278 -8.24 32.57 -19.48
C LYS A 278 -7.45 31.31 -19.11
N THR A 279 -6.13 31.39 -18.99
CA THR A 279 -5.24 30.25 -18.71
C THR A 279 -4.65 30.31 -17.29
N PHE A 280 -5.39 30.84 -16.32
CA PHE A 280 -5.01 30.73 -14.92
C PHE A 280 -5.41 29.36 -14.38
N THR A 281 -4.49 28.40 -14.41
CA THR A 281 -4.67 27.15 -13.66
C THR A 281 -4.37 27.43 -12.19
N PRO A 282 -5.37 27.41 -11.28
CA PRO A 282 -5.12 27.57 -9.84
C PRO A 282 -4.11 26.52 -9.35
N ASN A 283 -3.41 26.82 -8.26
CA ASN A 283 -2.47 25.84 -7.70
C ASN A 283 -3.27 24.70 -7.07
N PRO A 284 -3.10 23.45 -7.50
CA PRO A 284 -3.85 22.30 -6.96
C PRO A 284 -3.74 22.17 -5.43
N ILE A 285 -2.65 22.68 -4.84
CA ILE A 285 -2.50 22.78 -3.38
C ILE A 285 -3.55 23.70 -2.76
N TYR A 286 -3.84 24.85 -3.37
CA TYR A 286 -4.84 25.79 -2.84
C TYR A 286 -6.25 25.23 -2.98
N ASP A 287 -6.54 24.54 -4.08
CA ASP A 287 -7.84 23.90 -4.30
C ASP A 287 -8.06 22.79 -3.25
N LEU A 288 -7.09 21.88 -3.11
CA LEU A 288 -7.10 20.86 -2.05
C LEU A 288 -7.23 21.50 -0.66
N SER A 289 -6.47 22.56 -0.39
CA SER A 289 -6.53 23.25 0.89
C SER A 289 -7.89 23.89 1.17
N ALA A 290 -8.65 24.29 0.14
CA ALA A 290 -9.98 24.85 0.30
C ALA A 290 -10.99 23.78 0.74
N TYR A 291 -11.05 22.65 0.02
CA TYR A 291 -11.90 21.51 0.41
C TYR A 291 -11.58 21.02 1.83
N LEU A 292 -10.29 20.86 2.14
CA LEU A 292 -9.86 20.41 3.47
C LEU A 292 -10.16 21.44 4.56
N LEU A 293 -10.18 22.74 4.25
CA LEU A 293 -10.55 23.77 5.21
C LEU A 293 -12.03 23.67 5.60
N ASP A 294 -12.91 23.40 4.65
CA ASP A 294 -14.34 23.26 4.93
C ASP A 294 -14.64 22.00 5.75
N ILE A 295 -13.99 20.88 5.44
CA ILE A 295 -14.09 19.65 6.26
C ILE A 295 -13.49 19.87 7.66
N ALA A 296 -12.35 20.56 7.77
CA ALA A 296 -11.66 20.78 9.05
C ALA A 296 -12.46 21.64 10.04
N ARG A 297 -13.41 22.46 9.55
CA ARG A 297 -14.33 23.22 10.40
C ARG A 297 -15.30 22.34 11.18
N VAL A 298 -15.63 21.17 10.65
CA VAL A 298 -16.67 20.29 11.21
C VAL A 298 -16.13 19.02 11.82
N MET A 299 -14.93 18.54 11.44
CA MET A 299 -14.33 17.33 11.98
C MET A 299 -12.80 17.31 11.98
N PRO A 300 -12.16 16.47 12.81
CA PRO A 300 -10.72 16.19 12.74
C PRO A 300 -10.34 15.47 11.44
N ILE A 301 -9.17 15.83 10.90
CA ILE A 301 -8.59 15.24 9.69
C ILE A 301 -7.19 14.74 10.01
N HIS A 302 -6.88 13.51 9.60
CA HIS A 302 -5.50 13.03 9.48
C HIS A 302 -5.15 12.90 8.01
N ILE A 303 -4.03 13.48 7.60
CA ILE A 303 -3.56 13.37 6.21
C ILE A 303 -2.17 12.75 6.19
N LEU A 304 -2.04 11.66 5.44
CA LEU A 304 -0.78 10.96 5.19
C LEU A 304 -0.29 11.33 3.79
N PRO A 305 1.03 11.44 3.58
CA PRO A 305 1.59 11.58 2.24
C PRO A 305 1.57 10.24 1.49
N GLY A 306 1.41 10.30 0.17
CA GLY A 306 1.59 9.19 -0.76
C GLY A 306 2.76 9.42 -1.71
N PRO A 307 2.99 8.51 -2.67
CA PRO A 307 4.06 8.63 -3.68
C PRO A 307 3.87 9.81 -4.64
N GLY A 308 2.63 10.23 -4.93
CA GLY A 308 2.35 11.38 -5.81
C GLY A 308 2.47 12.75 -5.12
N ASP A 309 2.59 12.76 -3.80
CA ASP A 309 2.56 13.98 -2.99
C ASP A 309 3.96 14.63 -2.85
N PRO A 310 4.06 15.95 -2.58
CA PRO A 310 5.30 16.71 -2.42
C PRO A 310 6.06 16.38 -1.12
N THR A 311 6.41 15.11 -0.93
CA THR A 311 7.24 14.61 0.18
C THR A 311 8.36 13.70 -0.36
N GLY A 312 9.22 13.21 0.53
CA GLY A 312 10.27 12.28 0.13
C GLY A 312 9.70 10.96 -0.40
N THR A 313 10.39 10.34 -1.36
CA THR A 313 10.00 9.04 -1.93
C THR A 313 10.33 7.84 -1.02
N MET A 314 11.32 8.01 -0.14
CA MET A 314 11.78 6.96 0.77
C MET A 314 10.83 6.75 1.94
N MET A 315 10.63 5.49 2.32
CA MET A 315 9.88 5.13 3.52
C MET A 315 10.71 5.26 4.80
N PRO A 316 10.12 5.67 5.93
CA PRO A 316 8.81 6.30 6.02
C PRO A 316 8.84 7.73 5.47
N GLN A 317 7.82 8.08 4.67
CA GLN A 317 7.65 9.44 4.22
C GLN A 317 7.31 10.33 5.41
N GLN A 318 8.02 11.45 5.54
CA GLN A 318 7.81 12.39 6.63
C GLN A 318 6.54 13.22 6.38
N PRO A 319 5.87 13.71 7.44
CA PRO A 319 4.65 14.51 7.30
C PRO A 319 4.84 15.72 6.39
N PHE A 320 3.74 16.15 5.77
CA PHE A 320 3.72 17.38 5.00
C PHE A 320 4.25 18.58 5.80
N PRO A 321 4.99 19.50 5.17
CA PRO A 321 5.22 20.82 5.73
C PRO A 321 3.91 21.53 6.04
N ARG A 322 3.75 22.05 7.27
CA ARG A 322 2.51 22.72 7.72
C ARG A 322 2.00 23.80 6.75
N GLY A 323 2.90 24.60 6.17
CA GLY A 323 2.52 25.69 5.28
C GLY A 323 1.76 25.28 4.00
N ILE A 324 1.78 24.00 3.61
CA ILE A 324 1.12 23.52 2.39
C ILE A 324 -0.41 23.67 2.48
N PHE A 325 -1.00 23.42 3.65
CA PHE A 325 -2.48 23.41 3.81
C PHE A 325 -3.03 24.70 4.44
N GLY A 326 -2.29 25.81 4.35
CA GLY A 326 -2.74 27.14 4.74
C GLY A 326 -3.54 27.19 6.05
N ASP A 327 -4.75 27.74 5.98
CA ASP A 327 -5.66 27.91 7.12
C ASP A 327 -6.13 26.59 7.74
N ALA A 328 -6.27 25.50 6.94
CA ALA A 328 -6.74 24.22 7.45
C ALA A 328 -5.79 23.67 8.52
N SER A 329 -4.48 23.72 8.27
CA SER A 329 -3.47 23.24 9.23
C SER A 329 -3.08 24.25 10.32
N THR A 330 -3.26 25.54 10.08
CA THR A 330 -2.80 26.60 11.00
C THR A 330 -3.88 27.01 12.00
N ARG A 331 -5.16 26.98 11.60
CA ARG A 331 -6.28 27.35 12.47
C ARG A 331 -6.83 26.19 13.30
N PHE A 332 -6.73 24.96 12.81
CA PHE A 332 -7.33 23.79 13.45
C PHE A 332 -6.27 22.88 14.06
N SER A 333 -6.28 22.75 15.39
CA SER A 333 -5.42 21.80 16.11
C SER A 333 -5.81 20.34 15.88
N THR A 334 -7.02 20.11 15.36
CA THR A 334 -7.58 18.81 14.96
C THR A 334 -7.18 18.40 13.53
N PHE A 335 -6.35 19.20 12.86
CA PHE A 335 -5.77 18.87 11.55
C PHE A 335 -4.37 18.25 11.76
N HIS A 336 -4.29 16.94 11.62
CA HIS A 336 -3.10 16.14 11.91
C HIS A 336 -2.33 15.80 10.62
N LEU A 337 -1.08 16.23 10.58
CA LEU A 337 -0.13 15.87 9.52
C LEU A 337 0.65 14.64 9.96
N GLU A 338 0.32 13.50 9.37
CA GLU A 338 0.89 12.21 9.73
C GLU A 338 2.04 11.81 8.81
N SER A 339 2.89 10.89 9.27
CA SER A 339 3.87 10.22 8.40
C SER A 339 3.21 9.14 7.56
N ASN A 340 3.93 8.56 6.61
CA ASN A 340 3.53 7.32 5.96
C ASN A 340 4.62 6.26 6.13
N PRO A 341 4.37 5.17 6.88
CA PRO A 341 3.12 4.79 7.55
C PRO A 341 2.79 5.64 8.80
N ALA A 342 1.60 5.44 9.38
CA ALA A 342 1.20 6.04 10.66
C ALA A 342 0.43 5.05 11.55
N TYR A 343 0.66 5.16 12.86
CA TYR A 343 -0.20 4.57 13.89
C TYR A 343 -1.07 5.66 14.50
N ILE A 344 -2.37 5.40 14.62
CA ILE A 344 -3.34 6.32 15.22
C ILE A 344 -4.13 5.56 16.27
N ASN A 345 -4.01 5.98 17.54
CA ASN A 345 -4.87 5.47 18.59
C ASN A 345 -6.05 6.40 18.80
N ILE A 346 -7.24 5.83 18.86
CA ILE A 346 -8.46 6.59 19.13
C ILE A 346 -9.28 5.95 20.24
N ALA A 347 -10.03 6.77 20.97
CA ALA A 347 -11.10 6.33 21.85
C ALA A 347 -12.43 6.95 21.40
N SER A 348 -13.50 6.17 21.51
CA SER A 348 -14.86 6.71 21.41
C SER A 348 -15.14 7.66 22.57
N THR A 349 -15.83 8.77 22.29
CA THR A 349 -16.24 9.73 23.32
C THR A 349 -17.48 9.25 24.05
N SER A 350 -18.40 8.57 23.37
CA SER A 350 -19.59 7.98 24.00
C SER A 350 -19.24 6.74 24.82
N GLN A 351 -18.23 5.96 24.40
CA GLN A 351 -17.73 4.77 25.07
C GLN A 351 -16.19 4.80 25.23
N PRO A 352 -15.65 5.43 26.29
CA PRO A 352 -14.19 5.53 26.47
C PRO A 352 -13.44 4.19 26.62
N SER A 353 -14.14 3.11 26.92
CA SER A 353 -13.61 1.74 26.89
C SER A 353 -13.32 1.25 25.47
N CYS A 354 -14.05 1.76 24.47
CA CYS A 354 -13.86 1.45 23.07
C CYS A 354 -12.64 2.19 22.51
N LYS A 355 -11.48 1.54 22.58
CA LYS A 355 -10.22 2.02 22.03
C LYS A 355 -9.85 1.26 20.75
N ARG A 356 -9.24 1.96 19.79
CA ARG A 356 -8.76 1.37 18.54
C ARG A 356 -7.34 1.77 18.26
N HIS A 357 -6.52 0.77 17.95
CA HIS A 357 -5.19 0.92 17.39
C HIS A 357 -5.29 0.77 15.87
N ILE A 358 -5.01 1.84 15.13
CA ILE A 358 -5.15 1.91 13.68
C ILE A 358 -3.75 2.00 13.08
N LEU A 359 -3.45 1.14 12.11
CA LEU A 359 -2.27 1.24 11.27
C LEU A 359 -2.72 1.64 9.86
N VAL A 360 -2.18 2.74 9.34
CA VAL A 360 -2.51 3.25 8.00
C VAL A 360 -1.23 3.46 7.18
N ASN A 361 -1.26 3.09 5.90
CA ASN A 361 -0.24 3.48 4.93
C ASN A 361 -0.87 3.79 3.57
N SER A 362 -0.10 4.45 2.69
CA SER A 362 -0.58 4.97 1.41
C SER A 362 -0.41 4.01 0.22
N GLY A 363 -0.30 2.69 0.46
CA GLY A 363 -0.30 1.67 -0.59
C GLY A 363 1.07 1.12 -0.99
N GLN A 364 2.13 1.94 -0.94
CA GLN A 364 3.42 1.58 -1.54
C GLN A 364 4.00 0.24 -1.07
N PRO A 365 3.96 -0.12 0.24
CA PRO A 365 4.45 -1.43 0.67
C PRO A 365 3.71 -2.58 -0.01
N LEU A 366 2.37 -2.52 -0.05
CA LEU A 366 1.54 -3.56 -0.65
C LEU A 366 1.76 -3.66 -2.15
N ASP A 367 1.81 -2.51 -2.84
CA ASP A 367 2.06 -2.47 -4.28
C ASP A 367 3.43 -3.05 -4.63
N ASP A 368 4.45 -2.79 -3.81
CA ASP A 368 5.79 -3.33 -4.04
C ASP A 368 5.86 -4.84 -3.79
N MET A 369 5.27 -5.34 -2.70
CA MET A 369 5.16 -6.78 -2.44
C MET A 369 4.38 -7.50 -3.54
N PHE A 370 3.34 -6.87 -4.07
CA PHE A 370 2.55 -7.45 -5.14
C PHE A 370 3.38 -7.70 -6.40
N LYS A 371 4.46 -6.95 -6.66
CA LYS A 371 5.36 -7.20 -7.81
C LYS A 371 6.08 -8.54 -7.73
N TYR A 372 6.33 -9.05 -6.52
CA TYR A 372 7.06 -10.30 -6.29
C TYR A 372 6.21 -11.56 -6.48
N LEU A 373 4.88 -11.42 -6.53
CA LEU A 373 3.97 -12.55 -6.40
C LEU A 373 3.21 -12.82 -7.71
N PRO A 374 2.94 -14.10 -8.04
CA PRO A 374 2.17 -14.47 -9.21
C PRO A 374 0.70 -14.05 -9.05
N THR A 375 0.14 -13.44 -10.09
CA THR A 375 -1.26 -13.00 -10.11
C THR A 375 -1.87 -13.39 -11.45
N PRO A 376 -2.88 -14.29 -11.49
CA PRO A 376 -3.46 -15.10 -10.40
C PRO A 376 -2.51 -16.14 -9.78
N PRO A 377 -2.80 -16.75 -8.60
CA PRO A 377 -4.01 -16.62 -7.77
C PRO A 377 -3.90 -15.62 -6.60
N VAL A 378 -2.75 -14.97 -6.40
CA VAL A 378 -2.54 -14.10 -5.23
C VAL A 378 -3.31 -12.79 -5.37
N THR A 379 -4.10 -12.44 -4.35
CA THR A 379 -4.86 -11.18 -4.25
C THR A 379 -4.19 -10.20 -3.29
N ARG A 380 -4.44 -8.90 -3.46
CA ARG A 380 -3.93 -7.85 -2.57
C ARG A 380 -4.37 -8.05 -1.11
N LEU A 381 -5.61 -8.47 -0.90
CA LEU A 381 -6.11 -8.82 0.44
C LEU A 381 -5.31 -9.96 1.07
N SER A 382 -5.00 -11.01 0.31
CA SER A 382 -4.22 -12.14 0.84
C SER A 382 -2.79 -11.73 1.24
N VAL A 383 -2.17 -10.79 0.50
CA VAL A 383 -0.85 -10.25 0.83
C VAL A 383 -0.92 -9.39 2.08
N LEU A 384 -1.93 -8.53 2.19
CA LEU A 384 -2.14 -7.68 3.37
C LEU A 384 -2.45 -8.50 4.64
N GLU A 385 -3.17 -9.60 4.51
CA GLU A 385 -3.31 -10.55 5.62
C GLU A 385 -1.96 -11.20 5.98
N SER A 386 -1.17 -11.54 4.97
CA SER A 386 0.14 -12.16 5.19
C SER A 386 1.12 -11.21 5.90
N THR A 387 1.06 -9.90 5.68
CA THR A 387 1.95 -8.93 6.38
C THR A 387 1.71 -8.87 7.88
N LEU A 388 0.46 -9.08 8.32
CA LEU A 388 0.14 -9.24 9.74
C LEU A 388 0.77 -10.52 10.31
N ARG A 389 0.69 -11.63 9.56
CA ARG A 389 1.30 -12.93 9.94
C ARG A 389 2.83 -12.91 9.94
N TRP A 390 3.43 -12.12 9.05
CA TRP A 390 4.88 -11.88 9.02
C TRP A 390 5.33 -10.90 10.10
N ARG A 391 4.39 -10.21 10.77
CA ARG A 391 4.64 -9.07 11.66
C ARG A 391 5.50 -7.99 11.00
N HIS A 392 5.29 -7.75 9.71
CA HIS A 392 6.11 -6.80 8.95
C HIS A 392 5.32 -6.14 7.82
N MET A 393 5.16 -4.82 7.88
CA MET A 393 4.34 -4.09 6.89
C MET A 393 5.04 -3.83 5.56
N ALA A 394 6.38 -3.82 5.53
CA ALA A 394 7.17 -3.48 4.34
C ALA A 394 8.42 -4.37 4.17
N PRO A 395 8.30 -5.72 4.09
CA PRO A 395 9.43 -6.64 4.10
C PRO A 395 10.39 -6.45 2.91
N THR A 396 9.88 -6.00 1.76
CA THR A 396 10.68 -5.71 0.56
C THR A 396 11.55 -4.47 0.69
N ALA A 397 11.43 -3.70 1.79
CA ALA A 397 12.36 -2.63 2.11
C ALA A 397 13.61 -3.18 2.81
N PRO A 398 14.82 -2.78 2.42
CA PRO A 398 15.18 -1.75 1.41
C PRO A 398 15.40 -2.27 -0.02
N ASP A 399 15.24 -3.57 -0.29
CA ASP A 399 15.61 -4.23 -1.57
C ASP A 399 14.99 -3.53 -2.80
N THR A 400 13.66 -3.42 -2.85
CA THR A 400 12.93 -2.74 -3.95
C THR A 400 12.10 -1.55 -3.48
N LEU A 401 11.61 -1.60 -2.24
CA LEU A 401 10.97 -0.45 -1.61
C LEU A 401 12.02 0.38 -0.88
N TRP A 402 12.34 1.56 -1.38
CA TRP A 402 13.36 2.39 -0.78
C TRP A 402 12.95 2.87 0.61
N CYS A 403 13.85 2.72 1.59
CA CYS A 403 13.62 3.20 2.95
C CYS A 403 14.85 3.86 3.54
N HIS A 404 14.67 4.63 4.62
CA HIS A 404 15.78 5.19 5.38
C HIS A 404 16.68 4.07 5.96
N PRO A 405 18.02 4.22 5.94
CA PRO A 405 18.94 3.21 6.45
C PRO A 405 18.96 3.21 7.99
N TYR A 406 18.01 2.49 8.60
CA TYR A 406 17.92 2.33 10.05
C TYR A 406 19.04 1.47 10.63
N PHE A 407 19.57 1.90 11.78
CA PHE A 407 20.66 1.20 12.48
C PHE A 407 20.33 0.84 13.95
N VAL A 408 19.21 1.35 14.50
CA VAL A 408 18.79 1.08 15.89
C VAL A 408 17.67 0.05 15.94
N ALA A 409 16.62 0.25 15.14
CA ALA A 409 15.46 -0.62 15.05
C ALA A 409 14.82 -0.48 13.67
N ASP A 410 14.22 -1.57 13.17
CA ASP A 410 13.37 -1.53 11.98
C ASP A 410 11.94 -1.10 12.39
N PRO A 411 11.46 0.09 11.96
CA PRO A 411 10.14 0.58 12.36
C PRO A 411 8.98 -0.14 11.65
N PHE A 412 9.26 -0.91 10.59
CA PHE A 412 8.23 -1.60 9.81
C PHE A 412 7.78 -2.93 10.44
N VAL A 413 8.45 -3.36 11.51
CA VAL A 413 8.04 -4.50 12.33
C VAL A 413 6.77 -4.16 13.11
N ILE A 414 5.73 -4.97 12.93
CA ILE A 414 4.44 -4.85 13.62
C ILE A 414 4.56 -5.51 14.99
N ARG A 415 4.76 -4.70 16.03
CA ARG A 415 4.89 -5.17 17.42
C ARG A 415 3.56 -5.44 18.09
N GLU A 416 2.52 -4.75 17.63
CA GLU A 416 1.16 -4.83 18.16
C GLU A 416 0.21 -4.97 16.98
N THR A 417 -0.65 -5.99 16.99
CA THR A 417 -1.60 -6.18 15.89
C THR A 417 -2.64 -5.05 15.92
N PRO A 418 -2.82 -4.29 14.83
CA PRO A 418 -3.80 -3.23 14.77
C PRO A 418 -5.23 -3.79 14.78
N HIS A 419 -6.18 -3.04 15.31
CA HIS A 419 -7.61 -3.34 15.19
C HIS A 419 -8.11 -3.00 13.79
N LEU A 420 -7.55 -1.95 13.18
CA LEU A 420 -7.80 -1.52 11.82
C LEU A 420 -6.46 -1.42 11.08
N TYR A 421 -6.28 -2.21 10.03
CA TYR A 421 -5.15 -2.07 9.12
C TYR A 421 -5.64 -1.58 7.76
N VAL A 422 -5.39 -0.30 7.48
CA VAL A 422 -5.91 0.39 6.30
C VAL A 422 -4.77 0.68 5.32
N VAL A 423 -5.00 0.36 4.05
CA VAL A 423 -4.04 0.59 2.97
C VAL A 423 -4.72 1.40 1.88
N GLY A 424 -4.22 2.61 1.65
CA GLY A 424 -4.68 3.52 0.60
C GLY A 424 -4.14 3.19 -0.78
N GLY A 425 -4.61 3.93 -1.78
CA GLY A 425 -4.09 3.93 -3.15
C GLY A 425 -4.36 2.64 -3.91
N GLN A 426 -5.31 1.81 -3.46
CA GLN A 426 -5.53 0.51 -4.07
C GLN A 426 -6.40 0.60 -5.34
N PRO A 427 -6.29 -0.35 -6.29
CA PRO A 427 -7.09 -0.31 -7.52
C PRO A 427 -8.59 -0.50 -7.26
N GLU A 428 -8.93 -1.35 -6.29
CA GLU A 428 -10.29 -1.75 -5.95
C GLU A 428 -10.49 -1.79 -4.44
N PHE A 429 -11.74 -1.67 -4.00
CA PHE A 429 -12.10 -1.85 -2.60
C PHE A 429 -12.00 -3.32 -2.22
N GLY A 430 -11.51 -3.58 -1.01
CA GLY A 430 -11.50 -4.92 -0.44
C GLY A 430 -11.41 -4.88 1.08
N THR A 431 -12.04 -5.82 1.76
CA THR A 431 -11.91 -5.94 3.22
C THR A 431 -11.99 -7.38 3.68
N ASN A 432 -11.30 -7.69 4.76
CA ASN A 432 -11.44 -8.96 5.47
C ASN A 432 -11.38 -8.72 7.00
N LEU A 433 -12.05 -9.58 7.76
CA LEU A 433 -11.98 -9.60 9.22
C LEU A 433 -11.16 -10.80 9.66
N ILE A 434 -9.97 -10.55 10.17
CA ILE A 434 -9.09 -11.57 10.71
C ILE A 434 -9.43 -11.74 12.18
N THR A 435 -9.81 -12.97 12.55
CA THR A 435 -9.99 -13.37 13.93
C THR A 435 -9.03 -14.50 14.26
N ASP A 436 -8.37 -14.40 15.39
CA ASP A 436 -7.46 -15.43 15.88
C ASP A 436 -7.47 -15.50 17.40
N GLU A 437 -6.88 -16.54 17.97
CA GLU A 437 -6.69 -16.70 19.40
C GLU A 437 -5.21 -16.83 19.71
N THR A 438 -4.72 -15.96 20.59
CA THR A 438 -3.35 -16.08 21.12
C THR A 438 -3.19 -17.38 21.90
N GLN A 439 -1.95 -17.81 22.10
CA GLN A 439 -1.62 -18.98 22.93
C GLN A 439 -2.13 -18.88 24.39
N ILE A 440 -2.44 -17.66 24.86
CA ILE A 440 -2.96 -17.38 26.21
C ILE A 440 -4.51 -17.28 26.19
N GLY A 441 -5.16 -17.66 25.09
CA GLY A 441 -6.62 -17.66 24.94
C GLY A 441 -7.26 -16.28 24.75
N ARG A 442 -6.45 -15.22 24.55
CA ARG A 442 -7.01 -13.91 24.18
C ARG A 442 -7.32 -13.89 22.70
N ARG A 443 -8.56 -13.52 22.37
CA ARG A 443 -8.99 -13.32 21.00
C ARG A 443 -8.39 -12.03 20.43
N ILE A 444 -7.97 -12.10 19.18
CA ILE A 444 -7.45 -11.00 18.37
C ILE A 444 -8.45 -10.78 17.25
N LYS A 445 -8.88 -9.53 17.08
CA LYS A 445 -9.77 -9.12 15.99
C LYS A 445 -9.16 -7.94 15.24
N SER A 446 -8.81 -8.16 13.98
CA SER A 446 -8.21 -7.15 13.10
C SER A 446 -8.97 -7.07 11.79
N ARG A 447 -9.47 -5.87 11.45
CA ARG A 447 -10.13 -5.60 10.19
C ARG A 447 -9.11 -4.98 9.24
N ILE A 448 -8.86 -5.64 8.11
CA ILE A 448 -8.03 -5.10 7.03
C ILE A 448 -8.93 -4.44 5.98
N VAL A 449 -8.50 -3.30 5.44
CA VAL A 449 -9.26 -2.50 4.46
C VAL A 449 -8.32 -1.97 3.38
N LEU A 450 -8.62 -2.31 2.14
CA LEU A 450 -8.05 -1.70 0.94
C LEU A 450 -8.97 -0.55 0.53
N VAL A 451 -8.45 0.67 0.62
CA VAL A 451 -9.18 1.88 0.24
C VAL A 451 -8.82 2.19 -1.21
N PRO A 452 -9.80 2.20 -2.13
CA PRO A 452 -9.54 2.44 -3.54
C PRO A 452 -9.12 3.90 -3.77
N ASN A 453 -8.59 4.15 -4.96
CA ASN A 453 -8.32 5.50 -5.43
C ASN A 453 -9.64 6.27 -5.66
N PHE A 454 -9.87 7.34 -4.90
CA PHE A 454 -11.09 8.15 -4.92
C PHE A 454 -11.31 8.81 -6.28
N ALA A 455 -10.27 9.35 -6.90
CA ALA A 455 -10.36 9.99 -8.21
C ALA A 455 -10.85 9.05 -9.32
N LYS A 456 -10.74 7.72 -9.12
CA LYS A 456 -11.29 6.71 -10.05
C LYS A 456 -12.61 6.12 -9.58
N SER A 457 -12.76 5.92 -8.27
CA SER A 457 -13.86 5.14 -7.70
C SER A 457 -14.99 5.97 -7.11
N GLY A 458 -14.76 7.24 -6.77
CA GLY A 458 -15.70 8.08 -6.04
C GLY A 458 -16.00 7.58 -4.62
N MET A 459 -15.17 6.69 -4.05
CA MET A 459 -15.57 5.93 -2.86
C MET A 459 -14.98 6.47 -1.54
N LEU A 460 -15.85 6.82 -0.60
CA LEU A 460 -15.55 7.01 0.81
C LEU A 460 -15.81 5.71 1.57
N VAL A 461 -14.80 5.20 2.26
CA VAL A 461 -14.94 3.99 3.11
C VAL A 461 -15.10 4.42 4.56
N VAL A 462 -16.16 3.98 5.22
CA VAL A 462 -16.39 4.26 6.65
C VAL A 462 -16.35 2.97 7.46
N VAL A 463 -15.65 3.00 8.59
CA VAL A 463 -15.52 1.84 9.49
C VAL A 463 -16.06 2.18 10.87
N ASN A 464 -16.92 1.31 11.38
CA ASN A 464 -17.50 1.44 12.70
C ASN A 464 -16.44 1.24 13.78
N ALA A 465 -16.30 2.20 14.68
CA ALA A 465 -15.33 2.13 15.76
C ALA A 465 -15.63 0.97 16.72
N LYS A 466 -16.90 0.66 17.01
CA LYS A 466 -17.30 -0.40 17.94
C LYS A 466 -17.26 -1.79 17.30
N THR A 467 -17.91 -1.99 16.17
CA THR A 467 -18.14 -3.32 15.58
C THR A 467 -17.07 -3.76 14.58
N LEU A 468 -16.31 -2.81 14.02
CA LEU A 468 -15.45 -2.99 12.84
C LEU A 468 -16.24 -3.37 11.57
N GLU A 469 -17.53 -3.03 11.50
CA GLU A 469 -18.33 -3.08 10.27
C GLU A 469 -17.83 -2.00 9.30
N VAL A 470 -17.85 -2.32 8.00
CA VAL A 470 -17.41 -1.41 6.94
C VAL A 470 -18.61 -1.08 6.06
N ARG A 471 -18.79 0.21 5.74
CA ARG A 471 -19.73 0.69 4.73
C ARG A 471 -18.98 1.56 3.73
N CYS A 472 -19.52 1.65 2.52
CA CYS A 472 -18.97 2.49 1.46
C CYS A 472 -20.04 3.49 1.03
N VAL A 473 -19.64 4.74 0.85
CA VAL A 473 -20.46 5.80 0.24
C VAL A 473 -19.80 6.13 -1.09
N ASN A 474 -20.58 6.11 -2.18
CA ASN A 474 -20.06 6.34 -3.52
C ASN A 474 -20.61 7.64 -4.10
N PHE A 475 -19.72 8.47 -4.64
CA PHE A 475 -20.03 9.75 -5.26
C PHE A 475 -19.80 9.65 -6.77
N ALA A 476 -20.86 9.86 -7.55
CA ALA A 476 -20.79 9.81 -9.01
C ALA A 476 -21.64 10.92 -9.61
N VAL A 477 -21.19 11.44 -10.75
CA VAL A 477 -21.91 12.42 -11.56
C VAL A 477 -22.42 11.74 -12.82
N ASP A 478 -23.69 11.96 -13.17
CA ASP A 478 -24.27 11.41 -14.39
C ASP A 478 -23.49 11.91 -15.62
N GLY A 479 -23.08 10.98 -16.49
CA GLY A 479 -22.20 11.25 -17.63
C GLY A 479 -20.69 11.22 -17.36
N MET A 480 -20.23 10.91 -16.13
CA MET A 480 -18.85 10.47 -15.90
C MET A 480 -18.71 8.99 -16.21
N MET A 481 -17.78 8.67 -17.11
CA MET A 481 -17.37 7.29 -17.35
C MET A 481 -16.73 6.73 -16.08
N THR A 482 -17.38 5.71 -15.51
CA THR A 482 -16.76 4.90 -14.46
C THR A 482 -15.72 3.98 -15.09
N ALA A 483 -14.79 3.44 -14.30
CA ALA A 483 -13.68 2.60 -14.78
C ALA A 483 -14.09 1.39 -15.65
N GLU A 484 -15.38 1.03 -15.73
CA GLU A 484 -15.89 0.03 -16.67
C GLU A 484 -15.78 0.47 -18.15
N ASP A 485 -15.84 1.77 -18.45
CA ASP A 485 -15.77 2.27 -19.82
C ASP A 485 -14.33 2.40 -20.36
N ASP A 486 -13.33 2.55 -19.48
CA ASP A 486 -11.92 2.61 -19.87
C ASP A 486 -11.43 1.26 -20.42
N VAL A 487 -11.98 0.13 -19.94
CA VAL A 487 -11.61 -1.22 -20.40
C VAL A 487 -12.09 -1.49 -21.83
N ILE A 488 -13.19 -0.88 -22.25
CA ILE A 488 -13.74 -1.08 -23.61
C ILE A 488 -12.93 -0.28 -24.66
N SER A 489 -12.20 0.75 -24.24
CA SER A 489 -11.46 1.63 -25.15
C SER A 489 -10.05 1.14 -25.51
N GLU A 490 -9.43 0.26 -24.71
CA GLU A 490 -8.09 -0.30 -25.00
C GLU A 490 -8.11 -1.64 -25.78
N GLU A 491 -9.26 -2.34 -25.89
CA GLU A 491 -9.34 -3.65 -26.58
C GLU A 491 -9.81 -3.60 -28.04
N THR A 492 -9.94 -2.42 -28.66
CA THR A 492 -10.30 -2.32 -30.09
C THR A 492 -9.33 -1.47 -30.90
N GLN A 493 -8.07 -1.88 -30.94
CA GLN A 493 -7.26 -1.69 -32.15
C GLN A 493 -7.12 -3.04 -32.87
N PRO A 494 -7.73 -3.22 -34.07
CA PRO A 494 -7.48 -4.41 -34.85
C PRO A 494 -6.00 -4.40 -35.29
N LEU A 495 -5.28 -5.45 -34.89
CA LEU A 495 -4.00 -5.83 -35.46
C LEU A 495 -4.12 -5.84 -36.99
N TYR A 496 -3.58 -4.83 -37.65
CA TYR A 496 -3.39 -4.88 -39.08
C TYR A 496 -2.37 -5.98 -39.41
N SER A 497 -2.82 -6.84 -40.32
CA SER A 497 -2.15 -7.96 -40.95
C SER A 497 -0.65 -7.79 -41.17
N GLN A 498 0.12 -8.77 -40.70
CA GLN A 498 1.45 -9.07 -41.22
C GLN A 498 1.31 -9.47 -42.69
N GLU A 499 1.76 -8.63 -43.61
CA GLU A 499 2.12 -9.09 -44.96
C GLU A 499 3.43 -9.86 -44.87
N GLU A 500 3.40 -11.14 -45.24
CA GLU A 500 4.58 -11.98 -45.39
C GLU A 500 5.54 -11.39 -46.44
N PRO A 501 6.86 -11.37 -46.19
CA PRO A 501 7.82 -10.99 -47.21
C PRO A 501 7.92 -12.10 -48.26
N LYS A 502 7.45 -11.81 -49.49
CA LYS A 502 7.63 -12.68 -50.65
C LYS A 502 9.13 -12.90 -50.92
N LEU A 503 9.57 -14.15 -50.79
CA LEU A 503 10.86 -14.64 -51.29
C LEU A 503 10.93 -14.41 -52.82
N ALA A 504 11.93 -13.67 -53.27
CA ALA A 504 12.30 -13.60 -54.68
C ALA A 504 13.10 -14.86 -55.05
N VAL A 505 12.53 -15.70 -55.91
CA VAL A 505 13.21 -16.83 -56.56
C VAL A 505 13.63 -16.37 -57.97
N PRO A 506 14.89 -16.53 -58.39
CA PRO A 506 15.32 -16.14 -59.73
C PRO A 506 14.89 -17.19 -60.78
N ASP A 507 14.24 -16.72 -61.85
CA ASP A 507 13.85 -17.52 -63.01
C ASP A 507 15.07 -18.04 -63.77
N PHE A 508 15.23 -19.37 -63.78
CA PHE A 508 16.04 -20.11 -64.75
C PHE A 508 15.08 -20.82 -65.70
N THR A 509 15.00 -20.35 -66.95
CA THR A 509 14.39 -21.11 -68.05
C THR A 509 15.47 -21.47 -69.05
N MET A 510 15.74 -22.77 -69.20
CA MET A 510 16.50 -23.34 -70.31
C MET A 510 15.57 -24.18 -71.19
N GLY A 511 15.40 -23.73 -72.44
CA GLY A 511 15.58 -24.52 -73.65
C GLY A 511 14.51 -25.55 -74.04
N SER A 512 13.88 -25.33 -75.21
CA SER A 512 14.11 -26.22 -76.37
C SER A 512 13.52 -25.62 -77.67
N ASP A 513 14.44 -25.44 -78.62
CA ASP A 513 14.37 -25.65 -80.07
C ASP A 513 13.10 -25.34 -80.87
N THR A 514 13.24 -24.53 -81.92
CA THR A 514 13.18 -25.00 -83.31
C THR A 514 13.65 -23.92 -84.31
N MET A 515 14.27 -24.42 -85.39
CA MET A 515 14.74 -23.77 -86.62
C MET A 515 13.73 -22.79 -87.26
N ASP A 516 14.18 -21.69 -87.90
CA ASP A 516 14.46 -21.71 -89.35
C ASP A 516 15.02 -20.38 -89.91
N SER A 517 15.95 -20.55 -90.85
CA SER A 517 16.27 -19.79 -92.07
C SER A 517 16.16 -18.24 -92.21
N GLN A 518 17.30 -17.68 -92.68
CA GLN A 518 17.50 -16.83 -93.88
C GLN A 518 17.35 -15.29 -93.85
N GLN A 519 18.44 -14.65 -94.31
CA GLN A 519 18.58 -13.48 -95.24
C GLN A 519 17.97 -12.13 -94.78
N ASP A 520 18.64 -10.98 -94.84
CA ASP A 520 19.83 -10.47 -95.54
C ASP A 520 20.59 -9.46 -94.66
#